data_AF-A0A9Q1DL44-F1
#
_entry.id   AF-A0A9Q1DL44-F1
#
_cell.length_a   1.000
_cell.length_b   1.000
_cell.length_c   1.000
_cell.angle_alpha   90.00
_cell.angle_beta   90.00
_cell.angle_gamma   90.00
#
_symmetry.space_group_name_H-M   'P 1'
#
loop_
_entity.id
_entity.type
_entity.pdbx_description
1 polymer ?
#
loop_
_entity_poly.entity_id
_entity_poly.type
_entity_poly.pdbx_seq_one_letter_code
_entity_poly.pdbx_strand_id
1 'polypeptide(L)'
;APAQTTTTQAPAQTTTTQAPAQTTTTKAPAQTTTTKAPAQTTTTQAPAQTTTTQPPVQTTTTTQPPVQTTTTTQPPAETSPVPSCPANSHHTDCKPRCEATCDDLDASRCFIDRPCKPGCVCDDGFVLKWGKCVPIENCGCRDDQGRNHNFGQYWTGRHCTQRCTCKRNNGKGEIACKDYECGATEVCQLNDDGEFKCKYSGFSECTIAGDPDYRTFDNMKHEFEGKSSYILVRTTKLPQNLPDVFVVGINTKDEDDDDNDSRMARDDSDEDSDEDSDEDDDTGRLRCLKIRVYNHTVEFKADRVVLLDGERVRAPFSPFLGLKILERSSRIYLKTDFGLSVEFDGNSKAEIILPNTYKKTVGGLCGNFDGRKRNDFMKPDGSQAKNVKDFGDSWRLISDSRRRR
;
A
#
# COMPACT_ATOMS: atom_id res chain seq x y z
N ALA A 1 69.14 -3.47 -18.52
CA ALA A 1 68.45 -3.40 -19.82
C ALA A 1 66.95 -3.49 -19.55
N PRO A 2 66.17 -2.42 -19.76
CA PRO A 2 64.76 -2.40 -19.37
C PRO A 2 63.88 -3.02 -20.46
N ALA A 3 62.85 -3.75 -20.02
CA ALA A 3 61.80 -4.32 -20.85
C ALA A 3 60.81 -3.22 -21.28
N GLN A 4 60.57 -3.13 -22.58
CA GLN A 4 59.60 -2.21 -23.19
C GLN A 4 58.18 -2.65 -22.83
N THR A 5 57.42 -1.73 -22.23
CA THR A 5 55.96 -1.83 -22.04
C THR A 5 55.31 -0.82 -22.98
N THR A 6 54.54 -1.32 -23.95
CA THR A 6 53.85 -0.51 -24.95
C THR A 6 52.50 -0.06 -24.39
N THR A 7 52.32 1.26 -24.23
CA THR A 7 51.06 1.89 -23.85
C THR A 7 50.32 2.37 -25.10
N THR A 8 49.12 1.87 -25.34
CA THR A 8 48.24 2.35 -26.42
C THR A 8 47.12 3.17 -25.80
N GLN A 9 47.18 4.50 -25.94
CA GLN A 9 46.05 5.41 -25.75
C GLN A 9 45.34 5.61 -27.10
N ALA A 10 44.00 5.51 -27.09
CA ALA A 10 43.15 5.93 -28.19
C ALA A 10 42.29 7.14 -27.77
N PRO A 11 41.93 8.05 -28.70
CA PRO A 11 41.56 9.43 -28.38
C PRO A 11 40.09 9.60 -28.04
N ALA A 12 39.81 10.62 -27.21
CA ALA A 12 38.49 11.14 -26.92
C ALA A 12 37.84 11.75 -28.18
N GLN A 13 36.59 11.40 -28.44
CA GLN A 13 35.72 12.09 -29.41
C GLN A 13 34.54 12.74 -28.68
N THR A 14 34.59 14.06 -28.63
CA THR A 14 33.49 14.96 -28.32
C THR A 14 32.54 15.00 -29.52
N THR A 15 31.29 14.59 -29.33
CA THR A 15 30.23 14.79 -30.34
C THR A 15 29.13 15.66 -29.74
N THR A 16 29.04 16.87 -30.26
CA THR A 16 27.96 17.84 -30.02
C THR A 16 26.95 17.66 -31.15
N THR A 17 25.69 17.35 -30.84
CA THR A 17 24.60 17.48 -31.82
C THR A 17 23.38 18.09 -31.16
N GLN A 18 22.99 19.24 -31.71
CA GLN A 18 21.86 20.09 -31.31
C GLN A 18 20.51 19.40 -31.56
N ALA A 19 19.56 19.65 -30.66
CA ALA A 19 18.16 19.30 -30.83
C ALA A 19 17.46 20.25 -31.82
N PRO A 20 16.59 19.79 -32.72
CA PRO A 20 15.74 20.65 -33.51
C PRO A 20 14.59 21.20 -32.65
N ALA A 21 14.39 22.51 -32.70
CA ALA A 21 13.19 23.17 -32.20
C ALA A 21 11.97 22.77 -33.04
N GLN A 22 10.90 22.33 -32.37
CA GLN A 22 9.56 22.31 -32.95
C GLN A 22 8.62 23.15 -32.10
N THR A 23 8.18 24.24 -32.73
CA THR A 23 7.11 25.13 -32.38
C THR A 23 5.77 24.39 -32.41
N THR A 24 5.07 24.33 -31.29
CA THR A 24 3.64 23.99 -31.26
C THR A 24 2.87 25.08 -30.52
N THR A 25 1.89 25.60 -31.25
CA THR A 25 1.02 26.72 -30.94
C THR A 25 -0.08 26.26 -29.98
N THR A 26 -0.06 26.70 -28.71
CA THR A 26 -1.16 26.41 -27.78
C THR A 26 -2.26 27.45 -27.94
N LYS A 27 -3.29 27.11 -28.73
CA LYS A 27 -4.58 27.81 -28.73
C LYS A 27 -5.39 27.26 -27.56
N ALA A 28 -5.60 28.08 -26.54
CA ALA A 28 -6.45 27.75 -25.39
C ALA A 28 -7.92 27.59 -25.83
N PRO A 29 -8.61 26.51 -25.45
CA PRO A 29 -10.06 26.48 -25.44
C PRO A 29 -10.56 27.08 -24.11
N ALA A 30 -11.42 28.08 -24.22
CA ALA A 30 -12.16 28.65 -23.11
C ALA A 30 -13.02 27.56 -22.43
N GLN A 31 -12.86 27.38 -21.12
CA GLN A 31 -13.80 26.63 -20.30
C GLN A 31 -14.96 27.55 -19.91
N THR A 32 -16.13 27.29 -20.49
CA THR A 32 -17.43 27.77 -20.01
C THR A 32 -17.73 27.11 -18.66
N THR A 33 -17.68 27.89 -17.59
CA THR A 33 -18.21 27.52 -16.28
C THR A 33 -19.74 27.49 -16.33
N THR A 34 -20.31 26.30 -16.27
CA THR A 34 -21.75 26.12 -16.03
C THR A 34 -21.90 25.57 -14.62
N THR A 35 -22.20 26.45 -13.66
CA THR A 35 -22.46 26.08 -12.27
C THR A 35 -23.83 25.42 -12.18
N LYS A 36 -23.86 24.10 -11.95
CA LYS A 36 -25.07 23.40 -11.46
C LYS A 36 -24.72 22.71 -10.14
N ALA A 37 -25.20 23.28 -9.05
CA ALA A 37 -25.11 22.73 -7.71
C ALA A 37 -25.93 21.43 -7.60
N PRO A 38 -25.43 20.37 -6.95
CA PRO A 38 -26.26 19.28 -6.47
C PRO A 38 -26.82 19.60 -5.09
N ALA A 39 -28.14 19.45 -4.94
CA ALA A 39 -28.84 19.46 -3.67
C ALA A 39 -28.40 18.28 -2.80
N GLN A 40 -28.03 18.56 -1.55
CA GLN A 40 -27.84 17.53 -0.51
C GLN A 40 -29.17 17.34 0.24
N THR A 41 -29.75 16.15 0.11
CA THR A 41 -30.76 15.62 1.02
C THR A 41 -30.09 15.14 2.30
N THR A 42 -30.45 15.75 3.42
CA THR A 42 -30.03 15.32 4.76
C THR A 42 -31.01 14.28 5.29
N THR A 43 -30.53 13.06 5.56
CA THR A 43 -31.29 12.03 6.28
C THR A 43 -30.68 11.87 7.67
N THR A 44 -31.43 12.27 8.70
CA THR A 44 -31.07 12.12 10.11
C THR A 44 -31.35 10.68 10.56
N GLN A 45 -30.34 9.95 11.03
CA GLN A 45 -30.52 8.78 11.89
C GLN A 45 -29.68 8.94 13.17
N ALA A 46 -30.35 8.76 14.31
CA ALA A 46 -29.80 8.86 15.66
C ALA A 46 -29.06 7.56 16.06
N PRO A 47 -28.00 7.62 16.89
CA PRO A 47 -27.38 6.41 17.43
C PRO A 47 -28.13 5.89 18.66
N ALA A 48 -28.26 4.56 18.72
CA ALA A 48 -28.86 3.79 19.80
C ALA A 48 -28.04 3.88 21.11
N GLN A 49 -28.75 4.01 22.24
CA GLN A 49 -28.19 3.94 23.59
C GLN A 49 -28.19 2.49 24.09
N THR A 50 -27.02 2.00 24.51
CA THR A 50 -26.88 0.76 25.30
C THR A 50 -26.99 1.10 26.78
N THR A 51 -27.94 0.44 27.46
CA THR A 51 -28.19 0.60 28.90
C THR A 51 -27.57 -0.58 29.65
N THR A 52 -26.71 -0.31 30.64
CA THR A 52 -26.23 -1.33 31.59
C THR A 52 -26.66 -0.93 32.99
N THR A 53 -27.49 -1.78 33.61
CA THR A 53 -28.14 -1.58 34.91
C THR A 53 -27.21 -1.96 36.07
N GLN A 54 -27.08 -1.11 37.09
CA GLN A 54 -26.62 -1.50 38.44
C GLN A 54 -27.70 -1.17 39.49
N PRO A 55 -27.81 -1.96 40.58
CA PRO A 55 -28.87 -1.83 41.58
C PRO A 55 -28.62 -0.69 42.60
N PRO A 56 -29.67 -0.20 43.29
CA PRO A 56 -29.62 1.04 44.07
C PRO A 56 -29.05 0.84 45.48
N VAL A 57 -28.19 1.76 45.91
CA VAL A 57 -27.78 1.91 47.32
C VAL A 57 -28.74 2.88 48.01
N GLN A 58 -29.39 2.41 49.07
CA GLN A 58 -30.27 3.21 49.92
C GLN A 58 -29.47 4.27 50.69
N THR A 59 -29.93 5.51 50.66
CA THR A 59 -29.43 6.59 51.52
C THR A 59 -30.48 6.91 52.57
N THR A 60 -30.18 6.62 53.84
CA THR A 60 -31.00 6.98 55.00
C THR A 60 -30.83 8.48 55.30
N THR A 61 -31.96 9.19 55.39
CA THR A 61 -32.02 10.60 55.78
C THR A 61 -32.18 10.69 57.29
N THR A 62 -31.20 11.28 57.99
CA THR A 62 -31.34 11.68 59.39
C THR A 62 -31.32 13.20 59.47
N THR A 63 -32.47 13.77 59.80
CA THR A 63 -32.69 15.19 60.09
C THR A 63 -32.00 15.62 61.38
N GLN A 64 -31.22 16.72 61.33
CA GLN A 64 -30.86 17.53 62.51
C GLN A 64 -31.29 19.00 62.31
N PRO A 65 -31.58 19.75 63.41
CA PRO A 65 -32.22 21.07 63.37
C PRO A 65 -31.22 22.21 63.06
N PRO A 66 -31.71 23.44 62.79
CA PRO A 66 -30.88 24.51 62.25
C PRO A 66 -30.02 25.15 63.34
N VAL A 67 -28.71 25.23 63.11
CA VAL A 67 -27.81 26.08 63.90
C VAL A 67 -27.64 27.41 63.17
N GLN A 68 -27.84 28.48 63.92
CA GLN A 68 -27.91 29.87 63.49
C GLN A 68 -26.66 30.32 62.72
N THR A 69 -26.91 31.01 61.61
CA THR A 69 -25.92 31.67 60.77
C THR A 69 -25.33 32.87 61.52
N THR A 70 -24.10 32.77 62.00
CA THR A 70 -23.28 33.95 62.29
C THR A 70 -22.61 34.38 61.00
N THR A 71 -23.03 35.55 60.50
CA THR A 71 -22.42 36.22 59.35
C THR A 71 -21.04 36.72 59.73
N THR A 72 -20.01 35.91 59.52
CA THR A 72 -18.64 36.42 59.45
C THR A 72 -18.35 36.73 57.99
N THR A 73 -18.32 38.02 57.65
CA THR A 73 -17.78 38.53 56.40
C THR A 73 -16.34 38.04 56.23
N GLN A 74 -16.17 36.97 55.46
CA GLN A 74 -14.87 36.58 54.92
C GLN A 74 -14.60 37.49 53.70
N PRO A 75 -13.42 38.11 53.58
CA PRO A 75 -13.06 38.86 52.38
C PRO A 75 -13.13 37.94 51.16
N PRO A 76 -13.40 38.47 49.94
CA PRO A 76 -13.36 37.65 48.74
C PRO A 76 -11.99 36.97 48.71
N ALA A 77 -11.98 35.64 48.60
CA ALA A 77 -10.76 34.90 48.36
C ALA A 77 -10.08 35.55 47.17
N GLU A 78 -8.89 36.10 47.39
CA GLU A 78 -8.04 36.60 46.32
C GLU A 78 -7.99 35.51 45.26
N THR A 79 -8.49 35.82 44.06
CA THR A 79 -8.17 35.06 42.87
C THR A 79 -6.65 35.13 42.74
N SER A 80 -5.96 34.13 43.26
CA SER A 80 -4.54 33.90 43.02
C SER A 80 -4.30 34.08 41.51
N PRO A 81 -3.35 34.93 41.09
CA PRO A 81 -3.13 35.13 39.68
C PRO A 81 -2.75 33.78 39.08
N VAL A 82 -3.52 33.31 38.10
CA VAL A 82 -3.11 32.19 37.26
C VAL A 82 -1.69 32.51 36.81
N PRO A 83 -0.68 31.67 37.09
CA PRO A 83 0.70 32.00 36.74
C PRO A 83 0.74 32.28 35.23
N SER A 84 1.02 33.55 34.88
CA SER A 84 1.04 33.99 33.49
C SER A 84 2.19 33.29 32.79
N CYS A 85 1.87 32.44 31.83
CA CYS A 85 2.89 31.79 31.02
C CYS A 85 3.57 32.77 30.06
N PRO A 86 4.83 32.53 29.67
CA PRO A 86 5.52 33.29 28.64
C PRO A 86 4.76 33.31 27.30
N ALA A 87 5.12 34.23 26.40
CA ALA A 87 4.55 34.26 25.06
C ALA A 87 4.73 32.91 24.32
N ASN A 88 3.70 32.49 23.58
CA ASN A 88 3.61 31.21 22.86
C ASN A 88 3.70 29.97 23.76
N SER A 89 3.12 30.07 24.96
CA SER A 89 2.97 28.96 25.89
C SER A 89 1.67 29.07 26.68
N HIS A 90 1.12 27.93 27.08
CA HIS A 90 -0.08 27.85 27.91
C HIS A 90 0.18 27.06 29.19
N HIS A 91 -0.66 27.27 30.20
CA HIS A 91 -0.59 26.53 31.44
C HIS A 91 -1.29 25.17 31.29
N THR A 92 -0.67 24.10 31.79
CA THR A 92 -1.27 22.77 31.90
C THR A 92 -1.08 22.24 33.32
N ASP A 93 -2.06 21.48 33.82
CA ASP A 93 -1.98 20.85 35.14
C ASP A 93 -1.03 19.64 35.16
N CYS A 94 -0.68 19.14 33.97
CA CYS A 94 0.20 17.99 33.79
C CYS A 94 1.31 18.33 32.78
N LYS A 95 2.28 19.15 33.21
CA LYS A 95 3.47 19.48 32.42
C LYS A 95 4.37 18.24 32.31
N PRO A 96 4.69 17.76 31.09
CA PRO A 96 5.68 16.72 30.88
C PRO A 96 7.05 17.13 31.45
N ARG A 97 7.81 16.17 31.99
CA ARG A 97 9.16 16.46 32.53
C ARG A 97 10.18 16.81 31.46
N CYS A 98 9.98 16.31 30.23
CA CYS A 98 10.79 16.64 29.08
C CYS A 98 9.90 17.33 28.06
N GLU A 99 10.32 18.51 27.63
CA GLU A 99 9.66 19.27 26.57
C GLU A 99 10.56 19.26 25.34
N ALA A 100 9.95 19.40 24.16
CA ALA A 100 10.69 19.57 22.93
C ALA A 100 11.60 20.81 23.04
N THR A 101 12.89 20.61 22.79
CA THR A 101 13.90 21.68 22.76
C THR A 101 14.54 21.74 21.40
N CYS A 102 15.28 22.81 21.10
CA CYS A 102 16.00 22.90 19.83
C CYS A 102 17.12 21.86 19.65
N ASP A 103 17.52 21.18 20.73
CA ASP A 103 18.50 20.09 20.68
C ASP A 103 17.83 18.71 20.54
N ASP A 104 16.57 18.57 20.99
CA ASP A 104 15.76 17.36 20.94
C ASP A 104 14.29 17.74 20.67
N LEU A 105 13.93 17.80 19.38
CA LEU A 105 12.60 18.27 18.94
C LEU A 105 11.48 17.26 19.19
N ASP A 106 11.83 15.99 19.39
CA ASP A 106 10.87 14.89 19.66
C ASP A 106 10.80 14.55 21.15
N ALA A 107 11.57 15.26 21.99
CA ALA A 107 11.69 14.99 23.43
C ALA A 107 11.92 13.50 23.73
N SER A 108 12.63 12.79 22.83
CA SER A 108 12.69 11.32 22.80
C SER A 108 13.42 10.74 24.01
N ARG A 109 14.10 11.57 24.80
CA ARG A 109 14.89 11.15 25.97
C ARG A 109 14.10 11.07 27.28
N CYS A 110 12.76 11.01 27.24
CA CYS A 110 11.94 10.95 28.45
C CYS A 110 11.42 9.55 28.78
N PHE A 111 11.73 9.08 29.99
CA PHE A 111 11.05 7.93 30.60
C PHE A 111 9.73 8.40 31.26
N ILE A 112 8.60 7.83 30.83
CA ILE A 112 7.23 8.28 31.17
C ILE A 112 6.79 7.86 32.60
N ASP A 113 7.63 7.17 33.38
CA ASP A 113 7.26 6.63 34.70
C ASP A 113 7.31 7.62 35.88
N ARG A 114 7.12 8.94 35.64
CA ARG A 114 7.08 9.93 36.75
C ARG A 114 5.86 10.83 36.72
N PRO A 115 5.29 11.16 37.90
CA PRO A 115 4.14 12.05 37.98
C PRO A 115 4.50 13.44 37.45
N CYS A 116 3.64 13.95 36.56
CA CYS A 116 3.69 15.31 36.05
C CYS A 116 3.31 16.33 37.14
N LYS A 117 3.69 17.58 36.94
CA LYS A 117 3.32 18.71 37.82
C LYS A 117 2.71 19.83 36.99
N PRO A 118 1.85 20.69 37.56
CA PRO A 118 1.36 21.87 36.85
C PRO A 118 2.51 22.79 36.40
N GLY A 119 2.37 23.42 35.24
CA GLY A 119 3.28 24.44 34.73
C GLY A 119 3.03 24.81 33.26
N CYS A 120 3.87 25.70 32.72
CA CYS A 120 3.73 26.22 31.34
C CYS A 120 4.41 25.32 30.31
N VAL A 121 3.72 24.96 29.24
CA VAL A 121 4.24 24.22 28.08
C VAL A 121 4.19 25.11 26.84
N CYS A 122 5.16 24.96 25.93
CA CYS A 122 5.11 25.68 24.65
C CYS A 122 3.89 25.23 23.83
N ASP A 123 3.28 26.18 23.11
CA ASP A 123 2.16 25.89 22.20
C ASP A 123 2.62 25.05 21.00
N ASP A 124 1.67 24.38 20.34
CA ASP A 124 1.94 23.59 19.15
C ASP A 124 2.65 24.42 18.06
N GLY A 125 3.76 23.91 17.54
CA GLY A 125 4.62 24.62 16.58
C GLY A 125 5.73 25.46 17.22
N PHE A 126 5.81 25.50 18.55
CA PHE A 126 6.88 26.14 19.30
C PHE A 126 7.69 25.14 20.12
N VAL A 127 8.98 25.41 20.25
CA VAL A 127 9.92 24.58 21.02
C VAL A 127 10.72 25.44 21.98
N LEU A 128 11.16 24.85 23.09
CA LEU A 128 11.86 25.57 24.13
C LEU A 128 13.32 25.85 23.72
N LYS A 129 13.69 27.13 23.71
CA LYS A 129 15.07 27.58 23.49
C LYS A 129 15.43 28.64 24.53
N TRP A 130 16.37 28.31 25.42
CA TRP A 130 16.83 29.22 26.50
C TRP A 130 15.67 29.80 27.34
N GLY A 131 14.67 28.98 27.70
CA GLY A 131 13.53 29.40 28.52
C GLY A 131 12.44 30.20 27.78
N LYS A 132 12.52 30.31 26.45
CA LYS A 132 11.50 30.96 25.61
C LYS A 132 10.98 29.98 24.56
N CYS A 133 9.69 30.06 24.27
CA CYS A 133 9.07 29.27 23.20
C CYS A 133 9.29 29.98 21.86
N VAL A 134 10.11 29.37 21.01
CA VAL A 134 10.44 29.89 19.67
C VAL A 134 9.80 29.02 18.59
N PRO A 135 9.45 29.60 17.42
CA PRO A 135 8.94 28.82 16.29
C PRO A 135 9.88 27.68 15.92
N ILE A 136 9.31 26.50 15.62
CA ILE A 136 10.09 25.30 15.28
C ILE A 136 11.04 25.52 14.11
N GLU A 137 10.64 26.35 13.14
CA GLU A 137 11.48 26.73 11.99
C GLU A 137 12.84 27.31 12.40
N ASN A 138 12.97 27.92 13.58
CA ASN A 138 14.26 28.45 14.05
C ASN A 138 15.20 27.37 14.61
N CYS A 139 14.73 26.12 14.70
CA CYS A 139 15.41 25.01 15.33
C CYS A 139 15.45 23.74 14.46
N GLY A 140 14.53 23.59 13.52
CA GLY A 140 14.46 22.48 12.57
C GLY A 140 13.29 22.63 11.62
N CYS A 141 12.77 21.51 11.15
CA CYS A 141 11.66 21.43 10.21
C CYS A 141 10.52 20.61 10.80
N ARG A 142 9.28 20.86 10.36
CA ARG A 142 8.13 20.02 10.68
C ARG A 142 7.52 19.50 9.38
N ASP A 143 7.40 18.18 9.24
CA ASP A 143 6.86 17.55 8.03
C ASP A 143 5.32 17.63 7.97
N ASP A 144 4.75 17.19 6.85
CA ASP A 144 3.30 17.17 6.60
C ASP A 144 2.53 16.21 7.53
N GLN A 145 3.24 15.25 8.15
CA GLN A 145 2.72 14.33 9.16
C GLN A 145 2.84 14.91 10.58
N GLY A 146 3.36 16.13 10.72
CA GLY A 146 3.51 16.83 12.00
C GLY A 146 4.74 16.41 12.80
N ARG A 147 5.65 15.60 12.24
CA ARG A 147 6.89 15.16 12.89
C ARG A 147 7.99 16.19 12.75
N ASN A 148 8.82 16.30 13.78
CA ASN A 148 9.87 17.30 13.83
C ASN A 148 11.20 16.70 13.40
N HIS A 149 11.99 17.47 12.65
CA HIS A 149 13.28 17.03 12.10
C HIS A 149 14.35 18.07 12.40
N ASN A 150 15.45 17.62 12.99
CA ASN A 150 16.59 18.48 13.30
C ASN A 150 17.28 18.93 12.00
N PHE A 151 18.00 20.06 12.04
CA PHE A 151 18.82 20.50 10.91
C PHE A 151 19.81 19.41 10.48
N GLY A 152 19.89 19.15 9.17
CA GLY A 152 20.75 18.14 8.58
C GLY A 152 20.20 16.71 8.68
N GLN A 153 19.08 16.49 9.37
CA GLN A 153 18.42 15.18 9.39
C GLN A 153 17.88 14.83 8.00
N TYR A 154 17.93 13.54 7.68
CA TYR A 154 17.35 12.96 6.48
C TYR A 154 16.28 11.96 6.89
N TRP A 155 15.18 11.92 6.13
CA TRP A 155 14.14 10.93 6.30
C TRP A 155 13.54 10.55 4.97
N THR A 156 12.90 9.39 4.96
CA THR A 156 12.20 8.87 3.81
C THR A 156 10.73 9.25 3.92
N GLY A 157 10.16 9.79 2.85
CA GLY A 157 8.75 10.10 2.76
C GLY A 157 7.88 8.84 2.66
N ARG A 158 6.57 9.04 2.57
CA ARG A 158 5.62 7.93 2.42
C ARG A 158 5.92 7.07 1.19
N HIS A 159 5.76 5.76 1.33
CA HIS A 159 5.99 4.78 0.25
C HIS A 159 7.38 4.86 -0.40
N CYS A 160 8.37 5.37 0.33
CA CYS A 160 9.75 5.55 -0.13
C CYS A 160 9.91 6.32 -1.45
N THR A 161 8.92 7.14 -1.81
CA THR A 161 8.88 7.85 -3.11
C THR A 161 9.75 9.10 -3.15
N GLN A 162 10.10 9.61 -1.98
CA GLN A 162 10.96 10.77 -1.83
C GLN A 162 11.86 10.62 -0.62
N ARG A 163 13.02 11.26 -0.69
CA ARG A 163 13.94 11.43 0.44
C ARG A 163 14.08 12.90 0.73
N CYS A 164 13.76 13.27 1.96
CA CYS A 164 13.72 14.65 2.42
C CYS A 164 14.88 14.94 3.37
N THR A 165 15.26 16.21 3.44
CA THR A 165 16.24 16.71 4.40
C THR A 165 15.83 18.07 4.92
N CYS A 166 16.11 18.32 6.19
CA CYS A 166 15.88 19.61 6.81
C CYS A 166 17.12 20.49 6.63
N LYS A 167 17.07 21.44 5.70
CA LYS A 167 18.16 22.39 5.47
C LYS A 167 18.01 23.61 6.36
N ARG A 168 19.14 24.20 6.74
CA ARG A 168 19.18 25.52 7.38
C ARG A 168 19.37 26.58 6.29
N ASN A 169 18.37 27.42 6.08
CA ASN A 169 18.40 28.55 5.15
C ASN A 169 18.09 29.85 5.91
N ASN A 170 19.04 30.79 5.94
CA ASN A 170 18.93 32.05 6.70
C ASN A 170 18.50 31.87 8.17
N GLY A 171 18.97 30.80 8.83
CA GLY A 171 18.62 30.49 10.22
C GLY A 171 17.25 29.80 10.40
N LYS A 172 16.49 29.58 9.33
CA LYS A 172 15.22 28.86 9.33
C LYS A 172 15.33 27.47 8.69
N GLY A 173 14.47 26.56 9.12
CA GLY A 173 14.30 25.21 8.57
C GLY A 173 13.52 25.22 7.28
N GLU A 174 14.10 24.62 6.25
CA GLU A 174 13.47 24.42 4.95
C GLU A 174 13.57 22.93 4.57
N ILE A 175 12.43 22.31 4.28
CA ILE A 175 12.37 20.91 3.85
C ILE A 175 12.70 20.84 2.36
N ALA A 176 13.75 20.09 2.01
CA ALA A 176 14.10 19.80 0.63
C ALA A 176 13.97 18.30 0.36
N CYS A 177 13.03 17.93 -0.51
CA CYS A 177 12.80 16.54 -0.92
C CYS A 177 13.28 16.29 -2.35
N LYS A 178 13.68 15.05 -2.62
CA LYS A 178 14.05 14.56 -3.95
C LYS A 178 13.40 13.21 -4.18
N ASP A 179 13.10 12.90 -5.43
CA ASP A 179 12.62 11.58 -5.84
C ASP A 179 13.57 10.49 -5.35
N TYR A 180 12.99 9.43 -4.82
CA TYR A 180 13.69 8.30 -4.24
C TYR A 180 12.92 7.03 -4.53
N GLU A 181 13.64 5.92 -4.66
CA GLU A 181 13.07 4.58 -4.81
C GLU A 181 14.07 3.62 -4.18
N CYS A 182 13.58 2.54 -3.58
CA CYS A 182 14.45 1.52 -3.01
C CYS A 182 15.28 0.83 -4.11
N GLY A 183 16.43 0.28 -3.73
CA GLY A 183 17.26 -0.49 -4.65
C GLY A 183 16.52 -1.72 -5.21
N ALA A 184 17.05 -2.30 -6.29
CA ALA A 184 16.41 -3.45 -6.96
C ALA A 184 16.21 -4.69 -6.07
N THR A 185 16.95 -4.80 -4.97
CA THR A 185 16.88 -5.88 -3.99
C THR A 185 16.27 -5.45 -2.65
N GLU A 186 15.73 -4.24 -2.59
CA GLU A 186 15.14 -3.64 -1.41
C GLU A 186 13.64 -3.42 -1.62
N VAL A 187 12.90 -3.46 -0.52
CA VAL A 187 11.47 -3.16 -0.49
C VAL A 187 11.20 -2.06 0.52
N CYS A 188 10.24 -1.20 0.21
CA CYS A 188 9.78 -0.17 1.12
C CYS A 188 8.85 -0.79 2.17
N GLN A 189 9.19 -0.64 3.45
CA GLN A 189 8.38 -1.14 4.56
C GLN A 189 8.21 -0.10 5.65
N LEU A 190 7.05 -0.14 6.29
CA LEU A 190 6.79 0.61 7.51
C LEU A 190 7.43 -0.12 8.70
N ASN A 191 8.27 0.58 9.48
CA ASN A 191 8.79 0.07 10.75
C ASN A 191 7.81 0.35 11.89
N ASP A 192 8.12 -0.19 13.08
CA ASP A 192 7.30 -0.03 14.28
C ASP A 192 7.23 1.44 14.77
N ASP A 193 8.18 2.28 14.35
CA ASP A 193 8.23 3.72 14.64
C ASP A 193 7.33 4.56 13.68
N GLY A 194 6.62 3.92 12.75
CA GLY A 194 5.77 4.61 11.77
C GLY A 194 6.54 5.30 10.63
N GLU A 195 7.78 4.89 10.36
CA GLU A 195 8.64 5.39 9.30
C GLU A 195 8.80 4.37 8.15
N PHE A 196 8.78 4.87 6.91
CA PHE A 196 9.09 4.05 5.74
C PHE A 196 10.60 3.92 5.56
N LYS A 197 11.10 2.68 5.44
CA LYS A 197 12.51 2.39 5.19
C LYS A 197 12.68 1.34 4.11
N CYS A 198 13.69 1.50 3.28
CA CYS A 198 14.12 0.47 2.35
C CYS A 198 14.84 -0.62 3.14
N LYS A 199 14.40 -1.86 2.98
CA LYS A 199 15.00 -3.03 3.61
C LYS A 199 15.29 -4.07 2.54
N TYR A 200 16.47 -4.68 2.61
CA TYR A 200 16.80 -5.80 1.75
C TYR A 200 15.77 -6.93 1.93
N SER A 201 15.32 -7.49 0.81
CA SER A 201 14.47 -8.67 0.80
C SER A 201 14.86 -9.57 -0.36
N GLY A 202 14.83 -10.88 -0.14
CA GLY A 202 14.85 -11.81 -1.26
C GLY A 202 13.48 -11.87 -1.92
N PHE A 203 13.42 -12.34 -3.16
CA PHE A 203 12.18 -12.46 -3.91
C PHE A 203 11.98 -13.91 -4.37
N SER A 204 10.72 -14.32 -4.45
CA SER A 204 10.33 -15.60 -5.02
C SER A 204 9.23 -15.38 -6.05
N GLU A 205 9.25 -16.22 -7.06
CA GLU A 205 8.44 -16.11 -8.27
C GLU A 205 7.44 -17.26 -8.32
N CYS A 206 6.19 -16.95 -8.69
CA CYS A 206 5.18 -17.89 -9.10
C CYS A 206 4.84 -17.65 -10.58
N THR A 207 4.87 -18.69 -11.40
CA THR A 207 4.59 -18.58 -12.84
C THR A 207 3.36 -19.38 -13.23
N ILE A 208 2.61 -18.85 -14.20
CA ILE A 208 1.49 -19.52 -14.85
C ILE A 208 1.72 -19.42 -16.36
N ALA A 209 1.66 -20.52 -17.11
CA ALA A 209 1.85 -20.50 -18.56
C ALA A 209 1.06 -21.61 -19.27
N GLY A 210 0.67 -21.37 -20.53
CA GLY A 210 0.11 -22.40 -21.42
C GLY A 210 -1.21 -23.00 -20.92
N ASP A 211 -1.34 -24.32 -21.08
CA ASP A 211 -2.40 -25.15 -20.53
C ASP A 211 -2.05 -25.46 -19.07
N PRO A 212 -2.73 -24.79 -18.12
CA PRO A 212 -2.02 -23.94 -17.17
C PRO A 212 -1.03 -24.72 -16.29
N ASP A 213 0.24 -24.56 -16.66
CA ASP A 213 1.42 -24.98 -15.91
C ASP A 213 1.70 -23.98 -14.81
N TYR A 214 1.55 -24.40 -13.56
CA TYR A 214 1.86 -23.58 -12.41
C TYR A 214 3.23 -23.97 -11.85
N ARG A 215 3.99 -22.95 -11.45
CA ARG A 215 5.13 -23.09 -10.54
C ARG A 215 4.91 -22.20 -9.33
N THR A 216 4.89 -22.78 -8.14
CA THR A 216 4.69 -22.06 -6.88
C THR A 216 5.92 -21.27 -6.47
N PHE A 217 5.78 -20.41 -5.45
CA PHE A 217 6.89 -19.66 -4.86
C PHE A 217 8.03 -20.54 -4.31
N ASP A 218 7.70 -21.76 -3.87
CA ASP A 218 8.67 -22.74 -3.36
C ASP A 218 9.17 -23.70 -4.46
N ASN A 219 8.85 -23.41 -5.73
CA ASN A 219 9.22 -24.16 -6.93
C ASN A 219 8.55 -25.54 -7.10
N MET A 220 7.38 -25.75 -6.49
CA MET A 220 6.54 -26.91 -6.81
C MET A 220 5.85 -26.68 -8.15
N LYS A 221 5.90 -27.68 -9.03
CA LYS A 221 5.17 -27.66 -10.30
C LYS A 221 3.86 -28.42 -10.16
N HIS A 222 2.80 -27.93 -10.80
CA HIS A 222 1.53 -28.64 -10.89
C HIS A 222 0.74 -28.17 -12.12
N GLU A 223 -0.02 -29.10 -12.68
CA GLU A 223 -0.89 -28.90 -13.84
C GLU A 223 -2.33 -28.97 -13.33
N PHE A 224 -3.01 -27.83 -13.28
CA PHE A 224 -4.39 -27.76 -12.80
C PHE A 224 -5.28 -27.11 -13.85
N GLU A 225 -6.13 -27.94 -14.45
CA GLU A 225 -7.04 -27.54 -15.50
C GLU A 225 -8.42 -27.20 -14.89
N GLY A 226 -8.81 -25.94 -15.03
CA GLY A 226 -10.04 -25.44 -14.42
C GLY A 226 -10.61 -24.24 -15.17
N LYS A 227 -11.93 -24.26 -15.40
CA LYS A 227 -12.68 -23.19 -16.09
C LYS A 227 -13.43 -22.32 -15.09
N SER A 228 -12.71 -21.46 -14.38
CA SER A 228 -13.29 -20.59 -13.36
C SER A 228 -12.34 -19.47 -12.95
N SER A 229 -12.72 -18.73 -11.92
CA SER A 229 -11.84 -17.80 -11.22
C SER A 229 -11.18 -18.52 -10.03
N TYR A 230 -9.86 -18.50 -9.95
CA TYR A 230 -9.08 -19.17 -8.92
C TYR A 230 -8.21 -18.18 -8.18
N ILE A 231 -8.10 -18.35 -6.86
CA ILE A 231 -7.20 -17.55 -6.03
C ILE A 231 -5.77 -18.05 -6.28
N LEU A 232 -4.97 -17.23 -6.96
CA LEU A 232 -3.54 -17.51 -7.17
C LEU A 232 -2.75 -17.17 -5.90
N VAL A 233 -3.03 -16.01 -5.33
CA VAL A 233 -2.40 -15.51 -4.11
C VAL A 233 -3.45 -14.79 -3.26
N ARG A 234 -3.51 -15.14 -1.98
CA ARG A 234 -4.22 -14.39 -0.96
C ARG A 234 -3.38 -14.38 0.31
N THR A 235 -3.23 -13.20 0.88
CA THR A 235 -2.65 -13.00 2.21
C THR A 235 -3.46 -13.67 3.31
N THR A 236 -2.78 -14.33 4.25
CA THR A 236 -3.35 -14.98 5.43
C THR A 236 -2.49 -14.64 6.64
N LYS A 237 -3.11 -14.35 7.79
CA LYS A 237 -2.40 -14.01 9.04
C LYS A 237 -1.37 -12.88 8.84
N LEU A 238 -1.78 -11.82 8.13
CA LEU A 238 -0.91 -10.74 7.70
C LEU A 238 -0.51 -9.83 8.89
N PRO A 239 0.79 -9.54 9.09
CA PRO A 239 1.25 -8.50 10.01
C PRO A 239 0.68 -7.12 9.66
N GLN A 240 0.47 -6.25 10.65
CA GLN A 240 -0.12 -4.91 10.45
C GLN A 240 0.71 -3.99 9.53
N ASN A 241 2.01 -4.24 9.41
CA ASN A 241 2.93 -3.42 8.62
C ASN A 241 3.11 -3.90 7.17
N LEU A 242 2.36 -4.93 6.75
CA LEU A 242 2.37 -5.41 5.36
C LEU A 242 1.03 -5.12 4.67
N PRO A 243 1.06 -4.63 3.42
CA PRO A 243 -0.16 -4.46 2.62
C PRO A 243 -0.85 -5.80 2.29
N ASP A 244 -2.18 -5.79 2.24
CA ASP A 244 -2.96 -6.95 1.80
C ASP A 244 -2.78 -7.19 0.29
N VAL A 245 -2.66 -8.46 -0.11
CA VAL A 245 -2.47 -8.86 -1.50
C VAL A 245 -3.46 -9.96 -1.86
N PHE A 246 -4.24 -9.71 -2.91
CA PHE A 246 -5.18 -10.68 -3.44
C PHE A 246 -5.12 -10.71 -4.97
N VAL A 247 -4.69 -11.83 -5.53
CA VAL A 247 -4.52 -12.06 -6.96
C VAL A 247 -5.36 -13.24 -7.40
N VAL A 248 -6.19 -13.02 -8.41
CA VAL A 248 -7.10 -14.01 -8.99
C VAL A 248 -6.75 -14.22 -10.46
N GLY A 249 -6.62 -15.48 -10.85
CA GLY A 249 -6.54 -15.90 -12.24
C GLY A 249 -7.92 -16.31 -12.73
N ILE A 250 -8.33 -15.79 -13.88
CA ILE A 250 -9.58 -16.13 -14.54
C ILE A 250 -9.24 -16.96 -15.76
N ASN A 251 -9.64 -18.22 -15.72
CA ASN A 251 -9.39 -19.17 -16.79
C ASN A 251 -10.67 -19.38 -17.59
N THR A 252 -10.60 -19.18 -18.90
CA THR A 252 -11.72 -19.38 -19.84
C THR A 252 -11.27 -20.26 -20.99
N LYS A 253 -12.24 -20.75 -21.78
CA LYS A 253 -11.95 -21.34 -23.08
C LYS A 253 -11.53 -20.25 -24.07
N ASP A 254 -10.87 -20.70 -25.12
CA ASP A 254 -10.81 -19.96 -26.37
C ASP A 254 -12.21 -20.09 -26.98
N GLU A 255 -12.93 -18.98 -27.09
CA GLU A 255 -14.07 -18.94 -28.00
C GLU A 255 -13.42 -18.84 -29.38
N ASP A 256 -13.32 -19.96 -30.09
CA ASP A 256 -12.94 -19.92 -31.49
C ASP A 256 -13.93 -18.99 -32.22
N ASP A 257 -13.39 -18.08 -33.03
CA ASP A 257 -14.14 -17.22 -33.94
C ASP A 257 -14.83 -18.10 -35.01
N ASP A 258 -15.87 -18.85 -34.64
CA ASP A 258 -16.73 -19.62 -35.54
C ASP A 258 -17.70 -18.69 -36.30
N ASP A 259 -17.13 -17.82 -37.11
CA ASP A 259 -17.83 -17.12 -38.20
C ASP A 259 -17.20 -17.53 -39.54
N ASN A 260 -17.30 -18.81 -39.90
CA ASN A 260 -17.31 -19.18 -41.32
C ASN A 260 -18.12 -20.46 -41.57
N ASP A 261 -19.45 -20.34 -41.47
CA ASP A 261 -20.38 -21.19 -42.23
C ASP A 261 -20.10 -21.02 -43.73
N SER A 262 -19.19 -21.83 -44.26
CA SER A 262 -19.21 -22.18 -45.68
C SER A 262 -19.25 -23.69 -45.85
N ARG A 263 -20.48 -24.20 -45.72
CA ARG A 263 -20.98 -25.39 -46.41
C ARG A 263 -20.26 -25.62 -47.74
N MET A 264 -19.44 -26.66 -47.82
CA MET A 264 -19.15 -27.36 -49.06
C MET A 264 -19.42 -28.85 -48.81
N ALA A 265 -20.66 -29.26 -49.09
CA ALA A 265 -20.98 -30.65 -49.34
C ALA A 265 -20.26 -31.10 -50.62
N ARG A 266 -19.33 -32.05 -50.49
CA ARG A 266 -18.83 -32.95 -51.54
C ARG A 266 -18.64 -34.30 -50.85
N ASP A 267 -19.58 -35.23 -51.00
CA ASP A 267 -19.73 -36.20 -52.10
C ASP A 267 -18.62 -37.26 -52.08
N ASP A 268 -19.08 -38.51 -52.09
CA ASP A 268 -18.46 -39.77 -51.68
C ASP A 268 -17.15 -40.13 -52.39
N SER A 269 -16.16 -40.64 -51.64
CA SER A 269 -15.47 -41.93 -51.88
C SER A 269 -14.15 -42.06 -51.08
N ASP A 270 -14.04 -43.20 -50.39
CA ASP A 270 -12.82 -43.98 -50.12
C ASP A 270 -11.81 -43.57 -49.01
N GLU A 271 -11.75 -44.51 -48.05
CA GLU A 271 -10.58 -45.10 -47.38
C GLU A 271 -9.79 -44.32 -46.31
N ASP A 272 -9.85 -44.88 -45.10
CA ASP A 272 -8.80 -44.96 -44.07
C ASP A 272 -7.86 -43.74 -44.00
N SER A 273 -8.32 -42.70 -43.32
CA SER A 273 -7.43 -41.77 -42.62
C SER A 273 -7.94 -41.61 -41.21
N ASP A 274 -6.99 -41.69 -40.30
CA ASP A 274 -7.16 -41.77 -38.86
C ASP A 274 -8.26 -40.80 -38.38
N GLU A 275 -9.25 -41.35 -37.67
CA GLU A 275 -10.11 -40.57 -36.79
C GLU A 275 -9.21 -40.05 -35.64
N ASP A 276 -8.37 -39.06 -35.94
CA ASP A 276 -7.95 -38.09 -34.95
C ASP A 276 -9.23 -37.38 -34.57
N SER A 277 -9.93 -37.94 -33.59
CA SER A 277 -10.86 -37.19 -32.79
C SER A 277 -10.10 -35.95 -32.36
N ASP A 278 -10.43 -34.80 -32.97
CA ASP A 278 -10.23 -33.50 -32.38
C ASP A 278 -10.89 -33.57 -31.00
N GLU A 279 -10.14 -34.07 -30.01
CA GLU A 279 -10.47 -33.96 -28.61
C GLU A 279 -10.44 -32.47 -28.37
N ASP A 280 -11.62 -31.84 -28.53
CA ASP A 280 -11.91 -30.46 -28.18
C ASP A 280 -11.04 -30.12 -26.98
N ASP A 281 -10.02 -29.26 -27.16
CA ASP A 281 -9.10 -28.88 -26.09
C ASP A 281 -9.91 -28.16 -25.01
N ASP A 282 -10.47 -28.97 -24.12
CA ASP A 282 -11.45 -28.60 -23.12
C ASP A 282 -10.74 -27.95 -21.92
N THR A 283 -9.58 -27.35 -22.16
CA THR A 283 -8.66 -26.89 -21.13
C THR A 283 -8.76 -25.38 -20.97
N GLY A 284 -9.19 -24.94 -19.78
CA GLY A 284 -9.30 -23.51 -19.48
C GLY A 284 -7.93 -22.88 -19.25
N ARG A 285 -7.52 -21.92 -20.07
CA ARG A 285 -6.25 -21.18 -19.92
C ARG A 285 -6.46 -19.80 -19.31
N LEU A 286 -5.40 -19.27 -18.68
CA LEU A 286 -5.45 -17.94 -18.06
C LEU A 286 -5.71 -16.87 -19.11
N ARG A 287 -6.76 -16.06 -18.96
CA ARG A 287 -7.07 -14.93 -19.87
C ARG A 287 -7.12 -13.58 -19.18
N CYS A 288 -7.32 -13.58 -17.87
CA CYS A 288 -7.37 -12.36 -17.09
C CYS A 288 -6.79 -12.56 -15.69
N LEU A 289 -6.03 -11.57 -15.22
CA LEU A 289 -5.64 -11.45 -13.82
C LEU A 289 -6.39 -10.29 -13.18
N LYS A 290 -6.91 -10.52 -11.98
CA LYS A 290 -7.52 -9.50 -11.14
C LYS A 290 -6.71 -9.35 -9.86
N ILE A 291 -6.06 -8.21 -9.71
CA ILE A 291 -5.17 -7.86 -8.61
C ILE A 291 -5.85 -6.83 -7.73
N ARG A 292 -6.00 -7.12 -6.44
CA ARG A 292 -6.44 -6.16 -5.43
C ARG A 292 -5.27 -5.83 -4.50
N VAL A 293 -4.89 -4.57 -4.48
CA VAL A 293 -3.77 -4.03 -3.69
C VAL A 293 -3.98 -2.54 -3.45
N TYR A 294 -3.60 -2.04 -2.28
CA TYR A 294 -3.79 -0.63 -1.90
C TYR A 294 -5.20 -0.09 -2.11
N ASN A 295 -6.21 -0.93 -1.85
CA ASN A 295 -7.63 -0.61 -2.06
C ASN A 295 -8.02 -0.29 -3.53
N HIS A 296 -7.15 -0.62 -4.48
CA HIS A 296 -7.44 -0.57 -5.91
C HIS A 296 -7.61 -1.98 -6.46
N THR A 297 -8.44 -2.10 -7.50
CA THR A 297 -8.64 -3.32 -8.26
C THR A 297 -8.10 -3.12 -9.67
N VAL A 298 -7.03 -3.82 -10.02
CA VAL A 298 -6.40 -3.77 -11.33
C VAL A 298 -6.70 -5.08 -12.05
N GLU A 299 -7.25 -4.98 -13.25
CA GLU A 299 -7.51 -6.14 -14.11
C GLU A 299 -6.62 -6.08 -15.35
N PHE A 300 -5.82 -7.11 -15.54
CA PHE A 300 -5.02 -7.36 -16.73
C PHE A 300 -5.78 -8.37 -17.58
N LYS A 301 -6.27 -7.94 -18.74
CA LYS A 301 -7.07 -8.76 -19.65
C LYS A 301 -6.28 -9.06 -20.92
N ALA A 302 -6.88 -9.88 -21.79
CA ALA A 302 -6.39 -10.16 -23.13
C ALA A 302 -6.02 -8.87 -23.89
N ASP A 303 -5.10 -8.98 -24.84
CA ASP A 303 -4.57 -7.89 -25.66
C ASP A 303 -3.97 -6.74 -24.83
N ARG A 304 -3.47 -7.07 -23.63
CA ARG A 304 -2.86 -6.13 -22.67
C ARG A 304 -3.81 -5.01 -22.24
N VAL A 305 -5.12 -5.25 -22.28
CA VAL A 305 -6.10 -4.28 -21.77
C VAL A 305 -6.01 -4.21 -20.25
N VAL A 306 -5.84 -2.99 -19.71
CA VAL A 306 -5.81 -2.73 -18.28
C VAL A 306 -7.07 -2.00 -17.84
N LEU A 307 -7.77 -2.55 -16.83
CA LEU A 307 -8.82 -1.84 -16.11
C LEU A 307 -8.34 -1.47 -14.70
N LEU A 308 -8.55 -0.24 -14.27
CA LEU A 308 -8.40 0.20 -12.89
C LEU A 308 -9.79 0.52 -12.34
N ASP A 309 -10.19 -0.17 -11.28
CA ASP A 309 -11.46 0.05 -10.60
C ASP A 309 -12.68 0.01 -11.55
N GLY A 310 -12.57 -0.79 -12.62
CA GLY A 310 -13.58 -0.96 -13.67
C GLY A 310 -13.42 -0.04 -14.88
N GLU A 311 -12.52 0.95 -14.84
CA GLU A 311 -12.29 1.89 -15.94
C GLU A 311 -11.04 1.52 -16.76
N ARG A 312 -11.12 1.59 -18.09
CA ARG A 312 -9.98 1.29 -18.96
C ARG A 312 -8.93 2.41 -18.90
N VAL A 313 -7.70 2.05 -18.59
CA VAL A 313 -6.56 2.97 -18.47
C VAL A 313 -5.44 2.62 -19.45
N ARG A 314 -4.53 3.56 -19.68
CA ARG A 314 -3.31 3.35 -20.49
C ARG A 314 -2.08 3.53 -19.62
N ALA A 315 -1.12 2.61 -19.75
CA ALA A 315 0.17 2.69 -19.07
C ALA A 315 1.16 3.61 -19.84
N PRO A 316 2.20 4.15 -19.19
CA PRO A 316 2.49 4.08 -17.76
C PRO A 316 1.61 5.02 -16.95
N PHE A 317 1.15 4.56 -15.78
CA PHE A 317 0.45 5.43 -14.83
C PHE A 317 0.58 4.91 -13.39
N SER A 318 0.33 5.78 -12.40
CA SER A 318 0.42 5.46 -10.98
C SER A 318 -0.87 5.86 -10.26
N PRO A 319 -1.79 4.91 -9.96
CA PRO A 319 -3.07 5.22 -9.30
C PRO A 319 -2.90 5.67 -7.85
N PHE A 320 -1.84 5.19 -7.19
CA PHE A 320 -1.56 5.41 -5.79
C PHE A 320 -0.05 5.54 -5.56
N LEU A 321 0.34 6.22 -4.49
CA LEU A 321 1.75 6.38 -4.16
C LEU A 321 2.39 5.01 -3.87
N GLY A 322 3.48 4.69 -4.56
CA GLY A 322 4.09 3.36 -4.44
C GLY A 322 3.43 2.27 -5.31
N LEU A 323 2.38 2.56 -6.08
CA LEU A 323 1.80 1.63 -7.07
C LEU A 323 2.01 2.17 -8.49
N LYS A 324 2.69 1.39 -9.32
CA LYS A 324 3.01 1.73 -10.71
C LYS A 324 2.47 0.66 -11.64
N ILE A 325 1.78 1.07 -12.70
CA ILE A 325 1.37 0.22 -13.80
C ILE A 325 2.15 0.64 -15.04
N LEU A 326 2.83 -0.32 -15.66
CA LEU A 326 3.76 -0.08 -16.76
C LEU A 326 3.45 -1.03 -17.90
N GLU A 327 3.67 -0.59 -19.14
CA GLU A 327 3.73 -1.45 -20.30
C GLU A 327 5.16 -1.39 -20.83
N ARG A 328 5.80 -2.55 -21.00
CA ARG A 328 7.15 -2.65 -21.56
C ARG A 328 7.21 -3.84 -22.50
N SER A 329 7.73 -3.59 -23.70
CA SER A 329 7.79 -4.57 -24.78
C SER A 329 6.40 -5.10 -25.12
N SER A 330 6.09 -6.34 -24.76
CA SER A 330 4.83 -7.04 -25.02
C SER A 330 4.15 -7.49 -23.74
N ARG A 331 4.42 -6.83 -22.61
CA ARG A 331 3.95 -7.23 -21.29
C ARG A 331 3.49 -6.01 -20.48
N ILE A 332 2.46 -6.24 -19.67
CA ILE A 332 1.95 -5.28 -18.71
C ILE A 332 2.38 -5.69 -17.31
N TYR A 333 2.73 -4.68 -16.50
CA TYR A 333 3.35 -4.82 -15.20
C TYR A 333 2.58 -4.02 -14.18
N LEU A 334 2.33 -4.62 -13.02
CA LEU A 334 1.97 -3.94 -11.79
C LEU A 334 3.16 -4.07 -10.84
N LYS A 335 3.71 -2.95 -10.38
CA LYS A 335 4.81 -2.91 -9.41
C LYS A 335 4.42 -2.09 -8.20
N THR A 336 4.82 -2.57 -7.04
CA THR A 336 4.59 -1.89 -5.76
C THR A 336 5.91 -1.57 -5.06
N ASP A 337 5.93 -0.53 -4.24
CA ASP A 337 7.04 -0.14 -3.37
C ASP A 337 7.36 -1.20 -2.32
N PHE A 338 6.36 -1.95 -1.84
CA PHE A 338 6.57 -3.05 -0.91
C PHE A 338 7.06 -4.35 -1.57
N GLY A 339 7.21 -4.38 -2.90
CA GLY A 339 7.90 -5.44 -3.64
C GLY A 339 7.02 -6.49 -4.33
N LEU A 340 5.69 -6.39 -4.30
CA LEU A 340 4.83 -7.15 -5.21
C LEU A 340 5.07 -6.68 -6.65
N SER A 341 5.34 -7.63 -7.55
CA SER A 341 5.38 -7.42 -8.99
C SER A 341 4.50 -8.46 -9.67
N VAL A 342 3.57 -8.02 -10.52
CA VAL A 342 2.72 -8.91 -11.34
C VAL A 342 2.93 -8.55 -12.80
N GLU A 343 3.20 -9.55 -13.62
CA GLU A 343 3.43 -9.43 -15.05
C GLU A 343 2.41 -10.28 -15.82
N PHE A 344 1.92 -9.78 -16.95
CA PHE A 344 1.06 -10.51 -17.87
C PHE A 344 1.41 -10.19 -19.32
N ASP A 345 1.44 -11.20 -20.19
CA ASP A 345 1.73 -11.04 -21.62
C ASP A 345 0.50 -10.60 -22.45
N GLY A 346 -0.69 -10.59 -21.85
CA GLY A 346 -1.93 -10.31 -22.57
C GLY A 346 -2.52 -11.53 -23.27
N ASN A 347 -1.95 -12.72 -23.06
CA ASN A 347 -2.45 -13.97 -23.63
C ASN A 347 -2.71 -15.01 -22.54
N SER A 348 -1.66 -15.73 -22.10
CA SER A 348 -1.77 -16.86 -21.16
C SER A 348 -0.61 -17.01 -20.19
N LYS A 349 0.39 -16.11 -20.23
CA LYS A 349 1.56 -16.18 -19.35
C LYS A 349 1.55 -15.07 -18.32
N ALA A 350 1.63 -15.47 -17.06
CA ALA A 350 1.70 -14.58 -15.92
C ALA A 350 2.85 -14.92 -15.00
N GLU A 351 3.41 -13.89 -14.39
CA GLU A 351 4.44 -14.01 -13.36
C GLU A 351 4.04 -13.14 -12.16
N ILE A 352 4.09 -13.73 -10.97
CA ILE A 352 3.83 -13.05 -9.70
C ILE A 352 5.08 -13.19 -8.85
N ILE A 353 5.71 -12.07 -8.52
CA ILE A 353 6.86 -12.02 -7.63
C ILE A 353 6.42 -11.41 -6.30
N LEU A 354 6.81 -12.07 -5.21
CA LEU A 354 6.65 -11.57 -3.85
C LEU A 354 7.99 -11.52 -3.10
N PRO A 355 8.19 -10.53 -2.21
CA PRO A 355 9.33 -10.50 -1.32
C PRO A 355 9.18 -11.51 -0.20
N ASN A 356 10.32 -11.97 0.34
CA ASN A 356 10.42 -12.94 1.44
C ASN A 356 9.73 -12.49 2.74
N THR A 357 9.38 -11.22 2.84
CA THR A 357 8.58 -10.65 3.92
C THR A 357 7.16 -11.24 3.96
N TYR A 358 6.67 -11.79 2.85
CA TYR A 358 5.38 -12.49 2.77
C TYR A 358 5.46 -14.01 3.05
N LYS A 359 6.64 -14.55 3.37
CA LYS A 359 6.79 -15.98 3.68
C LYS A 359 5.84 -16.41 4.78
N LYS A 360 5.14 -17.54 4.57
CA LYS A 360 4.15 -18.13 5.49
C LYS A 360 2.92 -17.26 5.76
N THR A 361 2.73 -16.19 4.97
CA THR A 361 1.57 -15.28 5.10
C THR A 361 0.73 -15.24 3.83
N VAL A 362 0.90 -16.20 2.93
CA VAL A 362 0.11 -16.30 1.69
C VAL A 362 -0.39 -17.72 1.49
N GLY A 363 -1.42 -17.87 0.66
CA GLY A 363 -1.95 -19.14 0.17
C GLY A 363 -2.67 -18.95 -1.15
N GLY A 364 -2.87 -20.03 -1.88
CA GLY A 364 -3.49 -20.03 -3.20
C GLY A 364 -2.82 -21.06 -4.11
N LEU A 365 -3.13 -21.02 -5.41
CA LEU A 365 -2.48 -21.92 -6.40
C LEU A 365 -0.97 -21.69 -6.52
N CYS A 366 -0.45 -20.53 -6.07
CA CYS A 366 0.97 -20.25 -5.98
C CYS A 366 1.65 -20.83 -4.72
N GLY A 367 0.96 -21.66 -3.94
CA GLY A 367 1.50 -22.30 -2.73
C GLY A 367 1.38 -21.43 -1.47
N ASN A 368 1.97 -21.92 -0.36
CA ASN A 368 1.92 -21.24 0.94
C ASN A 368 3.19 -20.42 1.27
N PHE A 369 4.20 -20.48 0.39
CA PHE A 369 5.44 -19.73 0.44
C PHE A 369 6.18 -19.88 1.78
N ASP A 370 6.40 -21.12 2.24
CA ASP A 370 7.09 -21.41 3.50
C ASP A 370 8.52 -21.96 3.32
N GLY A 371 8.94 -22.16 2.07
CA GLY A 371 10.22 -22.75 1.66
C GLY A 371 10.17 -24.27 1.48
N ARG A 372 9.00 -24.92 1.53
CA ARG A 372 8.85 -26.38 1.50
C ARG A 372 7.90 -26.85 0.39
N LYS A 373 8.38 -26.91 -0.85
CA LYS A 373 7.61 -27.39 -2.03
C LYS A 373 6.69 -28.61 -1.87
N ARG A 374 6.99 -29.55 -0.96
CA ARG A 374 6.19 -30.76 -0.71
C ARG A 374 4.83 -30.49 -0.05
N ASN A 375 4.64 -29.32 0.55
CA ASN A 375 3.40 -28.94 1.22
C ASN A 375 2.70 -27.75 0.53
N ASP A 376 3.00 -27.47 -0.74
CA ASP A 376 2.38 -26.34 -1.44
C ASP A 376 0.89 -26.56 -1.77
N PHE A 377 0.44 -27.81 -1.80
CA PHE A 377 -0.98 -28.14 -2.01
C PHE A 377 -1.80 -27.96 -0.74
N MET A 378 -1.71 -26.79 -0.12
CA MET A 378 -2.48 -26.42 1.07
C MET A 378 -3.81 -25.80 0.67
N LYS A 379 -4.90 -26.29 1.26
CA LYS A 379 -6.24 -25.76 1.05
C LYS A 379 -6.47 -24.51 1.91
N PRO A 380 -7.53 -23.72 1.65
CA PRO A 380 -7.87 -22.56 2.48
C PRO A 380 -8.10 -22.87 3.96
N ASP A 381 -8.48 -24.11 4.29
CA ASP A 381 -8.70 -24.59 5.66
C ASP A 381 -7.41 -24.95 6.41
N GLY A 382 -6.24 -24.89 5.74
CA GLY A 382 -4.93 -25.20 6.30
C GLY A 382 -4.56 -26.69 6.25
N SER A 383 -5.40 -27.55 5.70
CA SER A 383 -5.08 -28.97 5.46
C SER A 383 -4.50 -29.19 4.07
N GLN A 384 -3.66 -30.21 3.93
CA GLN A 384 -3.06 -30.57 2.64
C GLN A 384 -4.06 -31.34 1.77
N ALA A 385 -4.16 -30.95 0.50
CA ALA A 385 -5.02 -31.60 -0.48
C ALA A 385 -4.52 -33.00 -0.84
N LYS A 386 -5.44 -33.86 -1.27
CA LYS A 386 -5.13 -35.25 -1.63
C LYS A 386 -4.45 -35.38 -2.99
N ASN A 387 -4.78 -34.48 -3.92
CA ASN A 387 -4.26 -34.44 -5.28
C ASN A 387 -4.44 -33.02 -5.85
N VAL A 388 -3.90 -32.80 -7.06
CA VAL A 388 -3.92 -31.49 -7.73
C VAL A 388 -5.34 -30.99 -8.00
N LYS A 389 -6.26 -31.89 -8.35
CA LYS A 389 -7.66 -31.53 -8.59
C LYS A 389 -8.36 -31.02 -7.32
N ASP A 390 -8.22 -31.74 -6.20
CA ASP A 390 -8.72 -31.31 -4.88
C ASP A 390 -8.09 -29.99 -4.45
N PHE A 391 -6.80 -29.82 -4.69
CA PHE A 391 -6.10 -28.55 -4.43
C PHE A 391 -6.71 -27.39 -5.23
N GLY A 392 -6.79 -27.52 -6.56
CA GLY A 392 -7.29 -26.46 -7.42
C GLY A 392 -8.77 -26.13 -7.19
N ASP A 393 -9.61 -27.15 -7.04
CA ASP A 393 -11.04 -26.97 -6.74
C ASP A 393 -11.26 -26.25 -5.39
N SER A 394 -10.38 -26.47 -4.40
CA SER A 394 -10.49 -25.81 -3.09
C SER A 394 -10.24 -24.30 -3.13
N TRP A 395 -9.49 -23.81 -4.13
CA TRP A 395 -9.17 -22.40 -4.32
C TRP A 395 -10.04 -21.69 -5.37
N ARG A 396 -11.07 -22.37 -5.87
CA ARG A 396 -12.07 -21.79 -6.78
C ARG A 396 -12.91 -20.74 -6.06
N LEU A 397 -13.05 -19.57 -6.66
CA LEU A 397 -14.00 -18.56 -6.23
C LEU A 397 -15.41 -18.97 -6.63
N ILE A 398 -16.29 -19.10 -5.63
CA ILE A 398 -17.71 -19.29 -5.88
C ILE A 398 -18.28 -17.92 -6.22
N SER A 399 -18.71 -17.72 -7.48
CA SER A 399 -19.41 -16.51 -7.88
C SER A 399 -20.75 -16.41 -7.14
N ASP A 400 -21.12 -15.18 -6.73
CA ASP A 400 -22.28 -14.86 -5.90
C ASP A 400 -23.66 -15.26 -6.51
N SER A 401 -23.67 -15.77 -7.75
CA SER A 401 -24.89 -16.25 -8.42
C SER A 401 -25.53 -17.47 -7.76
N ARG A 402 -24.86 -18.15 -6.80
CA ARG A 402 -25.45 -19.25 -6.01
C ARG A 402 -25.96 -18.85 -4.62
N ARG A 403 -25.76 -17.60 -4.17
CA ARG A 403 -26.32 -17.10 -2.88
C ARG A 403 -27.70 -16.46 -3.01
N ARG A 404 -28.26 -16.41 -4.23
CA ARG A 404 -29.62 -15.95 -4.52
C ARG A 404 -30.52 -17.08 -5.05
N ARG A 405 -30.50 -18.24 -4.40
CA ARG A 405 -31.53 -19.26 -4.57
C ARG A 405 -32.11 -19.64 -3.23
#